data_AF-A0AA35YCQ3-F1
#
_entry.id   AF-A0AA35YCQ3-F1
#
_cell.length_a   1.000
_cell.length_b   1.000
_cell.length_c   1.000
_cell.angle_alpha   90.00
_cell.angle_beta   90.00
_cell.angle_gamma   90.00
#
_symmetry.space_group_name_H-M   'P 1'
#
loop_
_entity.id
_entity.type
_entity.pdbx_description
1 polymer ?
#
loop_
_entity_poly.entity_id
_entity_poly.type
_entity_poly.pdbx_seq_one_letter_code
_entity_poly.pdbx_strand_id
1 'polypeptide(L)'
;MDSVLLYWDDMLLTVGYYGDLVRYLYDEPIILIPECDGARILSNLNMEFLQQVLASTESIFKIGSTEPTTLLYDALDHFDRRNAKVDENLRLIKTSLPEAVKVFRCCKT
;
A
#
# COMPACT_ATOMS: atom_id res chain seq x y z
N MET A 1 -6.39 -6.72 -5.21
CA MET A 1 -7.70 -7.39 -5.04
C MET A 1 -8.73 -6.52 -5.69
N ASP A 2 -9.65 -7.11 -6.44
CA ASP A 2 -10.69 -6.34 -7.09
C ASP A 2 -11.74 -5.90 -6.05
N SER A 3 -12.12 -4.63 -6.10
CA SER A 3 -13.15 -4.05 -5.22
C SER A 3 -14.05 -3.13 -6.03
N VAL A 4 -15.28 -2.96 -5.56
CA VAL A 4 -16.26 -2.03 -6.18
C VAL A 4 -16.54 -0.89 -5.22
N LEU A 5 -16.63 0.32 -5.77
CA LEU A 5 -17.09 1.51 -5.05
C LEU A 5 -18.57 1.75 -5.31
N LEU A 6 -19.31 1.94 -4.24
CA LEU A 6 -20.73 2.25 -4.24
C LEU A 6 -20.93 3.56 -3.49
N TYR A 7 -21.66 4.49 -4.07
CA TYR A 7 -21.94 5.79 -3.46
C TYR A 7 -23.44 6.07 -3.49
N TRP A 8 -24.00 6.42 -2.33
CA TRP A 8 -25.38 6.91 -2.19
C TRP A 8 -25.46 7.86 -1.00
N ASP A 9 -26.28 8.90 -1.13
CA ASP A 9 -26.45 9.96 -0.13
C ASP A 9 -25.11 10.54 0.37
N ASP A 10 -24.73 10.25 1.61
CA ASP A 10 -23.51 10.68 2.30
C ASP A 10 -22.48 9.55 2.47
N MET A 11 -22.76 8.35 1.96
CA MET A 11 -21.97 7.15 2.20
C MET A 11 -21.26 6.65 0.94
N LEU A 12 -19.94 6.60 0.99
CA LEU A 12 -19.09 5.88 0.04
C LEU A 12 -18.65 4.55 0.66
N LEU A 13 -18.94 3.45 -0.02
CA LEU A 13 -18.61 2.10 0.42
C LEU A 13 -17.70 1.41 -0.58
N THR A 14 -16.57 0.90 -0.11
CA THR A 14 -15.74 -0.07 -0.83
C THR A 14 -16.14 -1.48 -0.43
N VAL A 15 -16.48 -2.30 -1.42
CA VAL A 15 -16.81 -3.72 -1.25
C VAL A 15 -15.73 -4.56 -1.90
N GLY A 16 -14.97 -5.29 -1.09
CA GLY A 16 -13.98 -6.27 -1.53
C GLY A 16 -14.62 -7.61 -1.89
N TYR A 17 -13.95 -8.37 -2.76
CA TYR A 17 -14.42 -9.69 -3.22
C TYR A 17 -14.71 -10.69 -2.08
N TYR A 18 -13.93 -10.66 -1.00
CA TYR A 18 -14.07 -11.57 0.14
C TYR A 18 -15.04 -11.07 1.23
N GLY A 19 -15.82 -10.02 0.94
CA GLY A 19 -16.78 -9.45 1.89
C GLY A 19 -16.17 -8.42 2.84
N ASP A 20 -14.92 -8.01 2.61
CA ASP A 20 -14.32 -6.87 3.31
C ASP A 20 -15.04 -5.57 2.90
N LEU A 21 -15.36 -4.75 3.89
CA LEU A 21 -16.13 -3.51 3.69
C LEU A 21 -15.40 -2.35 4.34
N VAL A 22 -15.17 -1.28 3.57
CA VAL A 22 -14.62 -0.02 4.10
C VAL A 22 -15.60 1.10 3.80
N ARG A 23 -16.00 1.83 4.85
CA ARG A 23 -17.00 2.91 4.78
C ARG A 23 -16.34 4.27 4.99
N TYR A 24 -16.71 5.21 4.13
CA TYR A 24 -16.34 6.62 4.22
C TYR A 24 -17.63 7.45 4.23
N LEU A 25 -17.70 8.43 5.15
CA LEU A 25 -18.83 9.33 5.28
C LEU A 25 -18.39 10.73 4.83
N TYR A 26 -19.22 11.38 4.01
CA TYR A 26 -18.97 12.71 3.47
C TYR A 26 -20.11 13.65 3.85
N ASP A 27 -19.78 14.80 4.44
CA ASP A 27 -20.76 15.82 4.86
C ASP A 27 -21.35 16.62 3.68
N GLU A 28 -20.79 16.49 2.48
CA GLU A 28 -21.22 17.16 1.26
C GLU A 28 -21.26 16.20 0.07
N PRO A 29 -22.08 16.49 -0.98
CA PRO A 29 -22.13 15.66 -2.17
C PRO A 29 -20.77 15.54 -2.85
N ILE A 30 -20.41 14.32 -3.25
CA ILE A 30 -19.15 14.02 -3.92
C ILE A 30 -19.36 13.52 -5.34
N ILE A 31 -18.35 13.71 -6.18
CA ILE A 31 -18.25 13.15 -7.53
C ILE A 31 -17.11 12.14 -7.56
N LEU A 32 -17.40 10.94 -8.06
CA LEU A 32 -16.40 9.89 -8.28
C LEU A 32 -15.92 9.90 -9.73
N ILE A 33 -14.61 9.94 -9.92
CA ILE A 33 -13.96 9.85 -11.23
C ILE A 33 -13.08 8.59 -11.22
N PRO A 34 -13.40 7.56 -12.03
CA PRO A 34 -12.59 6.35 -12.11
C PRO A 34 -11.25 6.64 -12.81
N GLU A 35 -10.17 6.07 -12.27
CA GLU A 35 -8.82 6.14 -12.83
C GLU A 35 -8.21 4.73 -12.93
N CYS A 36 -7.00 4.61 -13.50
CA CYS A 36 -6.34 3.32 -13.70
C CYS A 36 -6.15 2.53 -12.41
N ASP A 37 -5.74 3.21 -11.33
CA ASP A 37 -5.30 2.57 -10.07
C ASP A 37 -6.22 2.89 -8.88
N GLY A 38 -7.40 3.47 -9.13
CA GLY A 38 -8.31 3.90 -8.07
C GLY A 38 -9.42 4.81 -8.55
N ALA A 39 -9.95 5.62 -7.64
CA ALA A 39 -10.95 6.64 -7.95
C ALA A 39 -10.60 7.96 -7.26
N ARG A 40 -10.73 9.05 -8.01
CA ARG A 40 -10.67 10.40 -7.46
C ARG A 40 -12.03 10.81 -6.95
N ILE A 41 -12.05 11.34 -5.74
CA ILE A 41 -13.23 11.81 -5.03
C ILE A 41 -13.13 13.33 -5.00
N LEU A 42 -14.05 14.00 -5.67
CA LEU A 42 -14.12 15.45 -5.70
C LEU A 42 -15.28 15.92 -4.85
N SER A 43 -14.97 16.78 -3.89
CA SER A 43 -15.95 17.54 -3.11
C SER A 43 -15.84 19.03 -3.48
N ASN A 44 -16.64 19.89 -2.85
CA ASN A 44 -16.54 21.33 -3.13
C ASN A 44 -15.33 21.98 -2.44
N LEU A 45 -14.78 21.32 -1.41
CA LEU A 45 -13.65 21.78 -0.63
C LEU A 45 -12.34 21.07 -1.01
N ASN A 46 -12.41 19.78 -1.32
CA ASN A 46 -11.26 18.89 -1.37
C ASN A 46 -11.23 18.03 -2.63
N MET A 47 -10.03 17.55 -2.96
CA MET A 47 -9.83 16.49 -3.93
C MET A 47 -9.01 15.36 -3.27
N GLU A 48 -9.61 14.19 -3.18
CA GLU A 48 -9.02 13.00 -2.57
C GLU A 48 -8.80 11.92 -3.64
N PHE A 49 -7.83 11.03 -3.40
CA PHE A 49 -7.59 9.86 -4.25
C PHE A 49 -7.67 8.59 -3.41
N LEU A 50 -8.66 7.76 -3.72
CA LEU A 50 -8.88 6.48 -3.08
C LEU A 50 -8.30 5.37 -3.95
N GLN A 51 -7.32 4.65 -3.41
CA GLN A 51 -6.69 3.51 -4.07
C GLN A 51 -6.51 2.36 -3.11
N GLN A 52 -6.41 1.14 -3.65
CA GLN A 52 -5.97 0.01 -2.87
C GLN A 52 -4.47 0.13 -2.56
N VAL A 53 -4.05 -0.32 -1.39
CA VAL A 53 -2.63 -0.51 -1.07
C VAL A 53 -2.02 -1.48 -2.09
N LEU A 54 -0.93 -1.06 -2.74
CA LEU A 54 -0.21 -1.89 -3.70
C LEU A 54 0.33 -3.16 -3.04
N ALA A 55 0.30 -4.28 -3.77
CA ALA A 55 0.81 -5.57 -3.29
C ALA A 55 2.30 -5.52 -2.89
N SER A 56 3.10 -4.68 -3.57
CA SER A 56 4.50 -4.43 -3.18
C SER A 56 4.60 -3.83 -1.78
N THR A 57 3.76 -2.83 -1.48
CA THR A 57 3.71 -2.18 -0.16
C THR A 57 3.23 -3.15 0.90
N GLU A 58 2.16 -3.91 0.61
CA GLU A 58 1.67 -4.93 1.54
C GLU A 58 2.76 -5.98 1.83
N SER A 59 3.48 -6.46 0.82
CA SER A 59 4.54 -7.47 1.02
C SER A 59 5.63 -7.01 1.98
N ILE A 60 5.94 -5.72 1.99
CA ILE A 60 6.99 -5.12 2.85
C ILE A 60 6.48 -5.01 4.28
N PHE A 61 5.28 -4.45 4.47
CA PHE A 61 4.77 -4.04 5.78
C PHE A 61 3.84 -5.06 6.45
N LYS A 62 3.56 -6.19 5.79
CA LYS A 62 2.77 -7.27 6.38
C LYS A 62 3.47 -7.83 7.61
N ILE A 63 2.71 -7.94 8.71
CA ILE A 63 3.23 -8.43 9.99
C ILE A 63 3.74 -9.87 9.81
N GLY A 64 4.99 -10.09 10.24
CA GLY A 64 5.64 -11.39 10.13
C GLY A 64 6.08 -11.77 8.71
N SER A 65 6.11 -10.82 7.78
CA SER A 65 6.66 -11.04 6.44
C SER A 65 8.15 -11.38 6.52
N THR A 66 8.55 -12.44 5.84
CA THR A 66 9.95 -12.84 5.65
C THR A 66 10.36 -12.70 4.19
N GLU A 67 9.63 -11.90 3.42
CA GLU A 67 9.93 -11.66 2.01
C GLU A 67 11.29 -10.94 1.87
N PRO A 68 12.04 -11.18 0.79
CA PRO A 68 13.33 -10.54 0.56
C PRO A 68 13.28 -9.00 0.64
N THR A 69 12.18 -8.40 0.20
CA THR A 69 11.96 -6.96 0.23
C THR A 69 11.74 -6.43 1.65
N THR A 70 11.06 -7.20 2.52
CA THR A 70 10.91 -6.86 3.95
C THR A 70 12.26 -6.92 4.66
N LEU A 71 13.03 -7.98 4.45
CA LEU A 71 14.38 -8.10 5.02
C LEU A 71 15.32 -6.99 4.52
N LEU A 72 15.15 -6.55 3.27
CA LEU A 72 15.87 -5.38 2.74
C LEU A 72 15.46 -4.09 3.45
N TYR A 73 14.17 -3.90 3.74
CA TYR A 73 13.68 -2.77 4.52
C TYR A 73 14.20 -2.77 5.96
N ASP A 74 14.21 -3.94 6.62
CA ASP A 74 14.78 -4.09 7.96
C ASP A 74 16.30 -3.84 7.97
N ALA A 75 17.01 -4.30 6.94
CA ALA A 75 18.43 -4.00 6.76
C ALA A 75 18.66 -2.49 6.62
N LEU A 76 17.78 -1.77 5.91
CA LEU A 76 17.85 -0.31 5.79
C LEU A 76 17.64 0.39 7.14
N ASP A 77 16.62 0.02 7.91
CA ASP A 77 16.41 0.59 9.26
C ASP A 77 17.59 0.31 10.21
N HIS A 78 18.13 -0.91 10.18
CA HIS A 78 19.33 -1.25 10.96
C HIS A 78 20.56 -0.45 10.50
N PHE A 79 20.68 -0.15 9.21
CA PHE A 79 21.78 0.63 8.67
C PHE A 79 21.71 2.08 9.14
N ASP A 80 20.52 2.69 9.09
CA ASP A 80 20.30 4.05 9.57
C ASP A 80 20.61 4.18 11.08
N ARG A 81 20.36 3.12 11.84
CA ARG A 81 20.69 3.02 13.28
C ARG A 81 22.14 2.62 13.57
N ARG A 82 22.98 2.43 12.55
CA ARG A 82 24.37 1.93 12.66
C ARG A 82 24.47 0.61 13.44
N ASN A 83 23.48 -0.26 13.26
CA ASN A 83 23.43 -1.57 13.90
C ASN A 83 24.15 -2.62 13.05
N ALA A 84 24.94 -3.50 13.68
CA ALA A 84 25.67 -4.57 12.97
C ALA A 84 24.75 -5.63 12.34
N LYS A 85 23.49 -5.73 12.80
CA LYS A 85 22.49 -6.67 12.25
C LYS A 85 22.19 -6.48 10.76
N VAL A 86 22.60 -5.36 10.16
CA VAL A 86 22.52 -5.14 8.70
C VAL A 86 23.17 -6.28 7.92
N ASP A 87 24.34 -6.75 8.37
CA ASP A 87 25.09 -7.80 7.68
C ASP A 87 24.35 -9.14 7.70
N GLU A 88 23.68 -9.47 8.80
CA GLU A 88 22.84 -10.67 8.90
C GLU A 88 21.69 -10.62 7.89
N ASN A 89 20.94 -9.52 7.85
CA ASN A 89 19.81 -9.35 6.94
C ASN A 89 20.26 -9.38 5.47
N LEU A 90 21.34 -8.69 5.12
CA LEU A 90 21.86 -8.67 3.74
C LEU A 90 22.39 -10.04 3.28
N ARG A 91 22.98 -10.83 4.19
CA ARG A 91 23.41 -12.20 3.86
C ARG A 91 22.22 -13.11 3.53
N LEU A 92 21.10 -12.96 4.23
CA LEU A 92 19.89 -13.76 3.98
C LEU A 92 19.30 -13.53 2.58
N ILE A 93 19.37 -12.29 2.08
CA ILE A 93 18.77 -11.90 0.79
C ILE A 93 19.79 -11.75 -0.35
N LYS A 94 21.04 -12.16 -0.15
CA LYS A 94 22.13 -11.88 -1.10
C LYS A 94 21.83 -12.32 -2.53
N THR A 95 21.17 -13.46 -2.71
CA THR A 95 20.83 -14.02 -4.02
C THR A 95 19.57 -13.42 -4.65
N SER A 96 18.66 -12.88 -3.83
CA SER A 96 17.39 -12.27 -4.25
C SER A 96 17.40 -10.74 -4.16
N LEU A 97 18.57 -10.15 -3.90
CA LEU A 97 18.74 -8.71 -3.73
C LEU A 97 18.28 -7.89 -4.95
N PRO A 98 18.58 -8.28 -6.22
CA PRO A 98 18.11 -7.53 -7.38
C PRO A 98 16.57 -7.46 -7.46
N GLU A 99 15.90 -8.58 -7.19
CA GLU A 99 14.45 -8.69 -7.16
C GLU A 99 13.86 -7.89 -5.99
N ALA A 100 14.45 -7.99 -4.80
CA ALA A 100 14.05 -7.21 -3.64
C ALA A 100 14.14 -5.71 -3.92
N VAL A 101 15.23 -5.23 -4.54
CA VAL A 101 15.37 -3.82 -4.94
C VAL A 101 14.32 -3.41 -5.97
N LYS A 102 13.98 -4.28 -6.92
CA LYS A 102 12.94 -4.02 -7.92
C LYS A 102 11.57 -3.80 -7.25
N VAL A 103 11.18 -4.69 -6.34
CA VAL A 103 9.90 -4.58 -5.60
C VAL A 103 9.92 -3.37 -4.66
N PHE A 104 11.03 -3.13 -3.97
CA PHE A 104 11.19 -1.99 -3.07
C PHE A 104 11.01 -0.65 -3.78
N ARG A 105 11.47 -0.53 -5.04
CA ARG A 105 11.27 0.68 -5.85
C ARG A 105 9.80 0.97 -6.16
N CYS A 106 8.99 -0.07 -6.40
CA CYS A 106 7.55 0.08 -6.61
C CYS A 106 6.82 0.64 -5.37
N CYS A 107 7.39 0.50 -4.18
CA CYS A 107 6.81 1.03 -2.95
C CYS A 107 7.17 2.50 -2.67
N LYS A 108 8.18 3.06 -3.35
CA LYS A 108 8.64 4.44 -3.14
C LYS A 108 8.05 5.47 -4.12
N THR A 109 7.37 5.00 -5.16
CA THR A 109 6.57 5.81 -6.09
C THR A 109 5.13 5.85 -5.63
#